data_AF-A0A0Q5KZ80-F1
#
_entry.id   AF-A0A0Q5KZ80-F1
#
_cell.length_a   1.000
_cell.length_b   1.000
_cell.length_c   1.000
_cell.angle_alpha   90.00
_cell.angle_beta   90.00
_cell.angle_gamma   90.00
#
_symmetry.space_group_name_H-M   'P 1'
#
loop_
_entity.id
_entity.type
_entity.pdbx_description
1 polymer ?
#
loop_
_entity_poly.entity_id
_entity_poly.type
_entity_poly.pdbx_seq_one_letter_code
_entity_poly.pdbx_strand_id
1 'polypeptide(L)'
;MAAKNGTKKKASARKSSAGIASAMDAESIELIPRRWWWVLLCVGVLSIALGLVMAAVYSIPYAIDEPGRMNLPFVDEYPTVVEILLPPFFAFFIGGILTFLGELLRRGTMIKNEVTNVAVFRPLPVVVHAAWILPPFVAWLIAMPWLLSLLVRHADAGQDAMILDAESDAVFLIGVYGGLAALMTGAVVGSLFKKLWFLAVVRRFGVPDSSSAFWWSFSFYWRLDVWLVALGVLLLGLAPLPWQLTSAGGTAVTLGGGAALLTLGLLTCTQFFRAGMPLGVGVSVTGGYRSLLTPRRP
;
A
#
# COMPACT_ATOMS: atom_id res chain seq x y z
N MET A 1 -71.97 9.14 54.08
CA MET A 1 -71.25 8.01 53.45
C MET A 1 -69.79 8.42 53.23
N ALA A 2 -68.86 7.60 53.72
CA ALA A 2 -67.42 7.47 53.39
C ALA A 2 -66.56 8.77 53.27
N ALA A 3 -65.63 9.06 54.21
CA ALA A 3 -64.23 8.56 54.25
C ALA A 3 -63.35 9.12 53.10
N LYS A 4 -62.12 9.62 53.24
CA LYS A 4 -61.06 9.43 54.25
C LYS A 4 -59.90 10.41 53.96
N ASN A 5 -59.33 10.97 55.02
CA ASN A 5 -57.91 11.19 55.35
C ASN A 5 -56.80 11.22 54.28
N GLY A 6 -55.82 12.11 54.51
CA GLY A 6 -54.39 11.72 54.48
C GLY A 6 -53.43 12.79 53.95
N THR A 7 -53.02 13.77 54.75
CA THR A 7 -51.70 13.88 55.44
C THR A 7 -50.41 13.83 54.60
N LYS A 8 -49.73 14.99 54.56
CA LYS A 8 -48.28 15.28 54.74
C LYS A 8 -47.25 14.18 54.42
N LYS A 9 -46.21 14.55 53.65
CA LYS A 9 -44.82 14.22 54.04
C LYS A 9 -43.76 15.11 53.38
N LYS A 10 -42.93 15.71 54.24
CA LYS A 10 -41.62 16.32 53.96
C LYS A 10 -40.64 15.23 53.50
N ALA A 11 -39.77 15.55 52.54
CA ALA A 11 -38.47 14.89 52.33
C ALA A 11 -37.43 16.01 52.46
N SER A 12 -36.76 16.21 53.60
CA SER A 12 -35.72 15.39 54.24
C SER A 12 -34.57 15.02 53.31
N ALA A 13 -33.44 15.68 53.57
CA ALA A 13 -32.15 15.51 52.94
C ALA A 13 -31.68 14.05 52.89
N ARG A 14 -31.05 13.69 51.77
CA ARG A 14 -30.13 12.55 51.68
C ARG A 14 -28.77 13.08 51.22
N LYS A 15 -27.97 13.50 52.19
CA LYS A 15 -26.52 13.62 52.05
C LYS A 15 -25.99 12.18 52.04
N SER A 16 -25.62 11.68 50.87
CA SER A 16 -25.12 10.31 50.67
C SER A 16 -23.91 10.40 49.75
N SER A 17 -22.74 10.37 50.38
CA SER A 17 -21.49 9.76 49.89
C SER A 17 -21.50 9.27 48.44
N ALA A 18 -20.83 10.03 47.57
CA ALA A 18 -20.28 9.52 46.32
C ALA A 18 -18.93 10.20 46.05
N GLY A 19 -18.01 10.07 47.01
CA GLY A 19 -16.58 10.30 46.82
C GLY A 19 -15.90 9.10 46.15
N ILE A 20 -16.47 8.61 45.03
CA ILE A 20 -15.89 7.60 44.14
C ILE A 20 -16.29 7.95 42.71
N ALA A 21 -16.04 9.20 42.32
CA ALA A 21 -15.95 9.61 40.94
C ALA A 21 -14.64 10.38 40.86
N SER A 22 -13.72 9.96 39.99
CA SER A 22 -12.42 10.58 39.66
C SER A 22 -11.19 9.68 39.94
N ALA A 23 -11.12 8.54 39.23
CA ALA A 23 -9.84 7.89 38.93
C ALA A 23 -9.86 7.10 37.60
N MET A 24 -11.03 6.72 37.07
CA MET A 24 -11.14 5.98 35.80
C MET A 24 -11.26 6.85 34.53
N ASP A 25 -11.23 8.18 34.64
CA ASP A 25 -11.55 9.09 33.52
C ASP A 25 -10.33 9.72 32.83
N ALA A 26 -9.11 9.35 33.20
CA ALA A 26 -7.90 9.90 32.57
C ALA A 26 -7.46 9.04 31.37
N GLU A 27 -8.32 8.87 30.37
CA GLU A 27 -7.89 8.34 29.07
C GLU A 27 -6.98 9.38 28.40
N SER A 28 -5.66 9.15 28.49
CA SER A 28 -4.69 10.04 27.85
C SER A 28 -4.51 9.61 26.39
N ILE A 29 -5.02 10.42 25.47
CA ILE A 29 -4.76 10.23 24.03
C ILE A 29 -3.40 10.83 23.72
N GLU A 30 -2.40 9.97 23.55
CA GLU A 30 -1.06 10.39 23.12
C GLU A 30 -0.91 10.19 21.61
N LEU A 31 -0.66 11.29 20.90
CA LEU A 31 -0.22 11.19 19.51
C LEU A 31 1.18 10.55 19.51
N ILE A 32 1.35 9.42 18.82
CA ILE A 32 2.63 8.69 18.66
C ILE A 32 3.77 9.69 18.39
N PRO A 33 4.99 9.53 18.94
CA PRO A 33 6.03 10.56 18.95
C PRO A 33 6.21 11.24 17.59
N ARG A 34 5.70 12.46 17.52
CA ARG A 34 5.39 13.24 16.32
C ARG A 34 6.61 13.69 15.51
N ARG A 35 7.83 13.29 15.90
CA ARG A 35 9.08 13.91 15.43
C ARG A 35 9.82 13.17 14.32
N TRP A 36 9.51 11.90 14.06
CA TRP A 36 10.29 11.09 13.11
C TRP A 36 9.54 10.75 11.82
N TRP A 37 8.21 10.90 11.78
CA TRP A 37 7.43 10.57 10.59
C TRP A 37 7.85 11.38 9.36
N TRP A 38 8.13 12.68 9.53
CA TRP A 38 8.56 13.54 8.43
C TRP A 38 9.97 13.19 7.96
N VAL A 39 10.88 12.81 8.88
CA VAL A 39 12.23 12.34 8.53
C VAL A 39 12.12 11.07 7.68
N LEU A 40 11.33 10.09 8.12
CA LEU A 40 11.14 8.83 7.41
C LEU A 40 10.48 9.04 6.03
N LEU A 41 9.50 9.95 5.93
CA LEU A 41 8.92 10.33 4.65
C LEU A 41 9.93 11.02 3.73
N CYS A 42 10.65 12.02 4.24
CA CYS A 42 11.64 12.75 3.45
C CYS A 42 12.75 11.84 2.96
N VAL A 43 13.36 11.03 3.85
CA VAL A 43 14.39 10.06 3.47
C VAL A 43 13.82 9.02 2.51
N GLY A 44 12.61 8.52 2.76
CA GLY A 44 11.95 7.57 1.86
C GLY A 44 11.73 8.12 0.45
N VAL A 45 11.20 9.33 0.33
CA VAL A 45 11.00 10.02 -0.95
C VAL A 45 12.33 10.31 -1.64
N LEU A 46 13.36 10.75 -0.90
CA LEU A 46 14.69 10.97 -1.44
C LEU A 46 15.34 9.68 -1.94
N SER A 47 15.17 8.55 -1.23
CA SER A 47 15.64 7.24 -1.68
C SER A 47 14.91 6.77 -2.94
N ILE A 48 13.60 7.03 -3.07
CA ILE A 48 12.86 6.76 -4.30
C ILE A 48 13.36 7.64 -5.45
N ALA A 49 13.59 8.93 -5.20
CA ALA A 49 14.14 9.84 -6.20
C ALA A 49 15.56 9.41 -6.63
N LEU A 50 16.40 8.99 -5.69
CA LEU A 50 17.71 8.41 -5.97
C LEU A 50 17.60 7.14 -6.81
N GLY A 51 16.68 6.24 -6.46
CA GLY A 51 16.39 5.04 -7.26
C GLY A 51 15.98 5.37 -8.69
N LEU A 52 15.16 6.40 -8.90
CA LEU A 52 14.80 6.90 -10.23
C LEU A 52 16.01 7.44 -11.00
N VAL A 53 16.85 8.25 -10.34
CA VAL A 53 18.08 8.79 -10.95
C VAL A 53 19.03 7.64 -11.32
N MET A 54 19.24 6.68 -10.42
CA MET A 54 20.07 5.50 -10.69
C MET A 54 19.50 4.69 -11.84
N ALA A 55 18.20 4.38 -11.84
CA ALA A 55 17.56 3.66 -12.93
C ALA A 55 17.73 4.40 -14.26
N ALA A 56 17.58 5.72 -14.30
CA ALA A 56 17.80 6.53 -15.49
C ALA A 56 19.28 6.52 -15.93
N VAL A 57 20.22 6.75 -15.01
CA VAL A 57 21.67 6.77 -15.29
C VAL A 57 22.15 5.41 -15.80
N TYR A 58 21.60 4.31 -15.29
CA TYR A 58 21.97 2.97 -15.74
C TYR A 58 21.26 2.53 -17.02
N SER A 59 20.01 2.98 -17.28
CA SER A 59 19.25 2.55 -18.45
C SER A 59 19.41 3.43 -19.69
N ILE A 60 19.69 4.74 -19.53
CA ILE A 60 19.82 5.68 -20.65
C ILE A 60 21.05 5.39 -21.52
N PRO A 61 22.26 5.15 -20.98
CA PRO A 61 23.42 4.81 -21.80
C PRO A 61 23.19 3.53 -22.61
N TYR A 62 22.59 2.51 -21.99
CA TYR A 62 22.17 1.27 -22.67
C TYR A 62 21.16 1.50 -23.81
N ALA A 63 20.40 2.59 -23.77
CA ALA A 63 19.41 2.91 -24.79
C ALA A 63 19.92 3.86 -25.89
N ILE A 64 21.09 4.48 -25.70
CA ILE A 64 21.66 5.49 -26.61
C ILE A 64 22.90 4.95 -27.34
N ASP A 65 23.66 4.03 -26.74
CA ASP A 65 24.92 3.58 -27.34
C ASP A 65 24.73 2.60 -28.50
N GLU A 66 25.61 2.73 -29.50
CA GLU A 66 25.85 1.65 -30.46
C GLU A 66 26.54 0.49 -29.72
N PRO A 67 26.23 -0.78 -30.04
CA PRO A 67 26.78 -1.94 -29.33
C PRO A 67 28.31 -1.88 -29.29
N GLY A 68 28.86 -1.74 -28.08
CA GLY A 68 30.31 -1.78 -27.82
C GLY A 68 30.99 -0.48 -27.37
N ARG A 69 30.26 0.61 -27.08
CA ARG A 69 30.87 1.91 -26.70
C ARG A 69 30.48 2.52 -25.34
N MET A 70 29.97 1.71 -24.42
CA MET A 70 29.50 2.21 -23.13
C MET A 70 30.64 2.60 -22.18
N ASN A 71 31.11 3.84 -22.31
CA ASN A 71 31.97 4.50 -21.32
C ASN A 71 31.09 5.03 -20.18
N LEU A 72 30.67 4.14 -19.26
CA LEU A 72 30.23 4.59 -17.95
C LEU A 72 31.48 5.13 -17.22
N PRO A 73 31.49 6.38 -16.72
CA PRO A 73 32.69 7.01 -16.16
C PRO A 73 33.27 6.35 -14.91
N PHE A 74 32.73 5.19 -14.49
CA PHE A 74 33.04 4.51 -13.23
C PHE A 74 33.17 2.98 -13.35
N VAL A 75 33.08 2.38 -14.55
CA VAL A 75 33.15 0.92 -14.72
C VAL A 75 34.06 0.58 -15.91
N ASP A 76 35.18 -0.07 -15.64
CA ASP A 76 36.18 -0.47 -16.64
C ASP A 76 35.79 -1.76 -17.41
N GLU A 77 34.71 -2.44 -17.00
CA GLU A 77 34.21 -3.71 -17.54
C GLU A 77 32.68 -3.64 -17.74
N TYR A 78 32.10 -4.39 -18.69
CA TYR A 78 30.64 -4.33 -18.94
C TYR A 78 29.88 -4.77 -17.66
N PRO A 79 29.10 -3.89 -17.00
CA PRO A 79 28.45 -4.22 -15.75
C PRO A 79 27.39 -5.31 -15.98
N THR A 80 27.34 -6.27 -15.07
CA THR A 80 26.35 -7.36 -15.12
C THR A 80 24.95 -6.83 -14.84
N VAL A 81 23.93 -7.52 -15.35
CA VAL A 81 22.49 -7.25 -15.09
C VAL A 81 22.21 -7.02 -13.60
N VAL A 82 22.87 -7.79 -12.74
CA VAL A 82 22.75 -7.70 -11.28
C VAL A 82 23.28 -6.37 -10.76
N GLU A 83 24.43 -5.91 -11.24
CA GLU A 83 25.06 -4.64 -10.82
C GLU A 83 24.25 -3.40 -11.27
N ILE A 84 23.50 -3.54 -12.36
CA ILE A 84 22.59 -2.52 -12.89
C ILE A 84 21.26 -2.51 -12.11
N LEU A 85 20.72 -3.69 -11.77
CA LEU A 85 19.41 -3.84 -11.11
C LEU A 85 19.44 -3.58 -9.60
N LEU A 86 20.46 -4.09 -8.90
CA LEU A 86 20.49 -4.08 -7.44
C LEU A 86 20.41 -2.67 -6.85
N PRO A 87 21.21 -1.69 -7.33
CA PRO A 87 21.24 -0.37 -6.71
C PRO A 87 19.90 0.38 -6.77
N PRO A 88 19.23 0.55 -7.95
CA PRO A 88 17.91 1.19 -7.98
C PRO A 88 16.86 0.35 -7.25
N PHE A 89 16.93 -0.99 -7.32
CA PHE A 89 16.02 -1.86 -6.56
C PHE A 89 16.12 -1.64 -5.05
N PHE A 90 17.33 -1.59 -4.48
CA PHE A 90 17.54 -1.31 -3.07
C PHE A 90 17.07 0.09 -2.68
N ALA A 91 17.36 1.10 -3.51
CA ALA A 91 16.90 2.46 -3.28
C ALA A 91 15.37 2.55 -3.25
N PHE A 92 14.68 1.87 -4.18
CA PHE A 92 13.22 1.77 -4.17
C PHE A 92 12.68 0.98 -2.99
N PHE A 93 13.32 -0.14 -2.62
CA PHE A 93 12.88 -0.99 -1.52
C PHE A 93 12.99 -0.27 -0.18
N ILE A 94 14.17 0.30 0.11
CA ILE A 94 14.42 1.10 1.31
C ILE A 94 13.50 2.32 1.31
N GLY A 95 13.42 3.04 0.19
CA GLY A 95 12.57 4.21 0.04
C GLY A 95 11.09 3.90 0.29
N GLY A 96 10.59 2.78 -0.25
CA GLY A 96 9.24 2.27 -0.05
C GLY A 96 8.96 1.91 1.41
N ILE A 97 9.87 1.20 2.08
CA ILE A 97 9.75 0.85 3.51
C ILE A 97 9.69 2.12 4.37
N LEU A 98 10.61 3.06 4.16
CA LEU A 98 10.68 4.29 4.95
C LEU A 98 9.46 5.18 4.73
N THR A 99 9.00 5.28 3.48
CA THR A 99 7.79 6.05 3.15
C THR A 99 6.55 5.41 3.76
N PHE A 100 6.46 4.07 3.74
CA PHE A 100 5.37 3.32 4.36
C PHE A 100 5.37 3.50 5.89
N LEU A 101 6.51 3.35 6.55
CA LEU A 101 6.67 3.58 7.98
C LEU A 101 6.35 5.03 8.37
N GLY A 102 6.85 6.00 7.60
CA GLY A 102 6.56 7.41 7.77
C GLY A 102 5.06 7.69 7.68
N GLU A 103 4.37 7.13 6.68
CA GLU A 103 2.91 7.25 6.55
C GLU A 103 2.15 6.56 7.69
N LEU A 104 2.61 5.41 8.18
CA LEU A 104 2.01 4.75 9.35
C LEU A 104 2.14 5.63 10.61
N LEU A 105 3.33 6.15 10.87
CA LEU A 105 3.58 7.03 12.03
C LEU A 105 2.81 8.35 11.93
N ARG A 106 2.70 8.92 10.73
CA ARG A 106 1.90 10.13 10.48
C ARG A 106 0.42 9.95 10.82
N ARG A 107 -0.11 8.73 10.68
CA ARG A 107 -1.54 8.39 10.86
C ARG A 107 -1.83 7.68 12.18
N GLY A 108 -0.81 7.25 12.91
CA GLY A 108 -0.94 6.50 14.15
C GLY A 108 -1.27 7.40 15.33
N THR A 109 -2.25 6.99 16.12
CA THR A 109 -2.62 7.58 17.42
C THR A 109 -2.49 6.49 18.47
N MET A 110 -1.91 6.79 19.64
CA MET A 110 -1.83 5.85 20.75
C MET A 110 -2.81 6.29 21.83
N ILE A 111 -3.81 5.47 22.08
CA ILE A 111 -4.72 5.66 23.20
C ILE A 111 -4.09 4.93 24.39
N LYS A 112 -3.65 5.65 25.40
CA LYS A 112 -3.02 5.07 26.59
C LYS A 112 -4.05 4.98 27.72
N ASN A 113 -4.33 3.75 28.13
CA ASN A 113 -5.07 3.43 29.35
C ASN A 113 -4.06 2.88 30.38
N GLU A 114 -4.36 2.96 31.67
CA GLU A 114 -3.49 2.49 32.77
C GLU A 114 -3.06 1.02 32.58
N VAL A 115 -3.91 0.22 31.95
CA VAL A 115 -3.72 -1.23 31.75
C VAL A 115 -3.31 -1.59 30.32
N THR A 116 -3.76 -0.83 29.32
CA THR A 116 -3.61 -1.16 27.90
C THR A 116 -3.29 0.07 27.07
N ASN A 117 -2.32 -0.05 26.17
CA ASN A 117 -2.09 0.94 25.12
C ASN A 117 -2.66 0.41 23.82
N VAL A 118 -3.46 1.22 23.15
CA VAL A 118 -4.08 0.89 21.87
C VAL A 118 -3.53 1.81 20.79
N ALA A 119 -2.73 1.26 19.87
CA ALA A 119 -2.32 1.97 18.67
C ALA A 119 -3.43 1.88 17.60
N VAL A 120 -3.98 3.02 17.20
CA VAL A 120 -5.01 3.18 16.16
C VAL A 120 -4.38 3.90 14.96
N PHE A 121 -4.37 3.25 13.80
CA PHE A 121 -3.91 3.87 12.56
C PHE A 121 -5.10 4.35 11.74
N ARG A 122 -5.20 5.67 11.57
CA ARG A 122 -6.27 6.26 10.76
C ARG A 122 -6.13 5.81 9.30
N PRO A 123 -7.24 5.49 8.60
CA PRO A 123 -7.19 5.18 7.18
C PRO A 123 -6.62 6.37 6.40
N LEU A 124 -5.91 6.08 5.30
CA LEU A 124 -5.40 7.12 4.42
C LEU A 124 -6.58 7.98 3.91
N PRO A 125 -6.45 9.30 3.69
CA PRO A 125 -7.47 10.05 2.96
C PRO A 125 -7.64 9.53 1.52
N VAL A 126 -8.82 9.68 0.92
CA VAL A 126 -9.09 9.23 -0.46
C VAL A 126 -8.17 9.95 -1.46
N VAL A 127 -8.03 11.26 -1.32
CA VAL A 127 -7.19 12.08 -2.21
C VAL A 127 -5.73 11.66 -2.16
N VAL A 128 -5.19 11.44 -0.96
CA VAL A 128 -3.80 10.96 -0.81
C VAL A 128 -3.62 9.57 -1.41
N HIS A 129 -4.61 8.68 -1.24
CA HIS A 129 -4.58 7.35 -1.86
C HIS A 129 -4.59 7.42 -3.39
N ALA A 130 -5.40 8.32 -3.97
CA ALA A 130 -5.41 8.55 -5.41
C ALA A 130 -4.09 9.16 -5.91
N ALA A 131 -3.49 10.09 -5.16
CA ALA A 131 -2.19 10.66 -5.50
C ALA A 131 -1.09 9.59 -5.57
N TRP A 132 -1.16 8.55 -4.72
CA TRP A 132 -0.24 7.41 -4.76
C TRP A 132 -0.35 6.53 -6.02
N ILE A 133 -1.39 6.69 -6.84
CA ILE A 133 -1.48 6.03 -8.15
C ILE A 133 -0.53 6.70 -9.15
N LEU A 134 -0.31 8.00 -9.03
CA LEU A 134 0.44 8.77 -10.03
C LEU A 134 1.87 8.28 -10.22
N PRO A 135 2.70 8.04 -9.18
CA PRO A 135 4.08 7.63 -9.40
C PRO A 135 4.25 6.32 -10.20
N PRO A 136 3.61 5.18 -9.82
CA PRO A 136 3.76 3.96 -10.61
C PRO A 136 3.09 4.07 -11.99
N PHE A 137 2.01 4.85 -12.11
CA PHE A 137 1.35 5.04 -13.40
C PHE A 137 2.20 5.84 -14.38
N VAL A 138 2.81 6.94 -13.93
CA VAL A 138 3.73 7.75 -14.74
C VAL A 138 4.97 6.94 -15.10
N ALA A 139 5.52 6.16 -14.16
CA ALA A 139 6.66 5.28 -14.45
C ALA A 139 6.31 4.26 -15.55
N TRP A 140 5.13 3.67 -15.53
CA TRP A 140 4.65 2.79 -16.59
C TRP A 140 4.47 3.53 -17.92
N LEU A 141 3.86 4.71 -17.92
CA LEU A 141 3.67 5.55 -19.11
C LEU A 141 4.97 6.01 -19.76
N ILE A 142 6.08 6.03 -19.02
CA ILE A 142 7.41 6.34 -19.56
C ILE A 142 8.08 5.04 -20.04
N ALA A 143 8.14 4.02 -19.19
CA ALA A 143 8.87 2.78 -19.47
C ALA A 143 8.30 2.03 -20.68
N MET A 144 6.97 1.91 -20.78
CA MET A 144 6.36 1.08 -21.81
C MET A 144 6.50 1.66 -23.22
N PRO A 145 6.20 2.95 -23.49
CA PRO A 145 6.46 3.54 -24.78
C PRO A 145 7.96 3.56 -25.14
N TRP A 146 8.83 3.78 -24.14
CA TRP A 146 10.27 3.71 -24.35
C TRP A 146 10.69 2.33 -24.84
N LEU A 147 10.25 1.27 -24.17
CA LEU A 147 10.50 -0.12 -24.54
C LEU A 147 10.06 -0.43 -25.98
N LEU A 148 8.83 -0.03 -26.32
CA LEU A 148 8.30 -0.22 -27.67
C LEU A 148 9.12 0.54 -28.72
N SER A 149 9.58 1.76 -28.40
CA SER A 149 10.42 2.55 -29.31
C SER A 149 11.80 1.91 -29.55
N LEU A 150 12.34 1.20 -28.57
CA LEU A 150 13.58 0.44 -28.75
C LEU A 150 13.33 -0.75 -29.67
N LEU A 151 12.28 -1.54 -29.41
CA LEU A 151 11.92 -2.69 -30.24
C LEU A 151 11.73 -2.33 -31.72
N VAL A 152 11.07 -1.20 -32.02
CA VAL A 152 10.89 -0.71 -33.41
C VAL A 152 12.23 -0.36 -34.05
N ARG A 153 13.08 0.41 -33.37
CA ARG A 153 14.40 0.81 -33.91
C ARG A 153 15.28 -0.38 -34.27
N HIS A 154 15.21 -1.45 -33.48
CA HIS A 154 16.01 -2.66 -33.72
C HIS A 154 15.46 -3.49 -34.88
N ALA A 155 14.13 -3.56 -35.02
CA ALA A 155 13.50 -4.21 -36.17
C ALA A 155 13.87 -3.52 -37.49
N ASP A 156 13.91 -2.18 -37.50
CA ASP A 156 14.28 -1.39 -38.69
C ASP A 156 15.77 -1.50 -39.06
N ALA A 157 16.64 -1.81 -38.08
CA ALA A 157 18.08 -1.95 -38.29
C ALA A 157 18.47 -3.28 -38.98
N GLY A 158 17.51 -4.18 -39.27
CA GLY A 158 17.78 -5.45 -39.95
C GLY A 158 18.68 -6.41 -39.16
N GLN A 159 18.86 -6.17 -37.86
CA GLN A 159 19.61 -7.06 -36.98
C GLN A 159 18.73 -8.27 -36.62
N ASP A 160 18.93 -9.35 -37.37
CA ASP A 160 18.35 -10.66 -37.10
C ASP A 160 18.64 -11.06 -35.65
N ALA A 161 17.61 -10.99 -34.78
CA ALA A 161 17.26 -11.80 -33.60
C ALA A 161 18.35 -12.43 -32.68
N MET A 162 19.65 -12.19 -32.88
CA MET A 162 20.79 -12.79 -32.17
C MET A 162 21.46 -11.84 -31.19
N ILE A 163 21.01 -10.58 -31.09
CA ILE A 163 21.52 -9.61 -30.11
C ILE A 163 20.72 -9.73 -28.81
N LEU A 164 20.66 -10.96 -28.29
CA LEU A 164 19.96 -11.31 -27.07
C LEU A 164 20.87 -11.38 -25.83
N ASP A 165 22.14 -10.95 -25.93
CA ASP A 165 23.14 -11.21 -24.87
C ASP A 165 23.63 -9.98 -24.07
N ALA A 166 23.48 -8.74 -24.54
CA ALA A 166 23.84 -7.53 -23.75
C ALA A 166 22.80 -6.39 -23.86
N GLU A 167 22.15 -6.23 -25.02
CA GLU A 167 21.04 -5.28 -25.22
C GLU A 167 19.66 -5.91 -24.89
N SER A 168 19.58 -7.25 -24.88
CA SER A 168 18.49 -8.00 -24.25
C SER A 168 18.24 -7.59 -22.82
N ASP A 169 19.31 -7.28 -22.09
CA ASP A 169 19.23 -6.93 -20.68
C ASP A 169 18.52 -5.60 -20.47
N ALA A 170 18.70 -4.63 -21.37
CA ALA A 170 18.02 -3.33 -21.32
C ALA A 170 16.55 -3.44 -21.69
N VAL A 171 16.23 -4.18 -22.77
CA VAL A 171 14.84 -4.47 -23.18
C VAL A 171 14.11 -5.25 -22.09
N PHE A 172 14.78 -6.24 -21.49
CA PHE A 172 14.30 -7.00 -20.35
C PHE A 172 14.11 -6.12 -19.12
N LEU A 173 15.08 -5.26 -18.77
CA LEU A 173 14.99 -4.34 -17.62
C LEU A 173 13.78 -3.44 -17.74
N ILE A 174 13.63 -2.75 -18.88
CA ILE A 174 12.56 -1.78 -19.09
C ILE A 174 11.21 -2.51 -19.12
N GLY A 175 11.17 -3.74 -19.67
CA GLY A 175 10.00 -4.62 -19.61
C GLY A 175 9.61 -5.02 -18.18
N VAL A 176 10.58 -5.45 -17.36
CA VAL A 176 10.37 -5.82 -15.96
C VAL A 176 9.94 -4.62 -15.13
N TYR A 177 10.62 -3.47 -15.24
CA TYR A 177 10.27 -2.26 -14.51
C TYR A 177 8.93 -1.68 -14.97
N GLY A 178 8.66 -1.67 -16.27
CA GLY A 178 7.36 -1.28 -16.82
C GLY A 178 6.23 -2.19 -16.32
N GLY A 179 6.45 -3.50 -16.33
CA GLY A 179 5.51 -4.48 -15.78
C GLY A 179 5.27 -4.29 -14.29
N LEU A 180 6.33 -4.16 -13.49
CA LEU A 180 6.23 -3.89 -12.04
C LEU A 180 5.50 -2.57 -11.77
N ALA A 181 5.74 -1.52 -12.56
CA ALA A 181 5.03 -0.25 -12.46
C ALA A 181 3.52 -0.40 -12.77
N ALA A 182 3.16 -1.18 -13.79
CA ALA A 182 1.77 -1.53 -14.08
C ALA A 182 1.12 -2.33 -12.94
N LEU A 183 1.83 -3.33 -12.40
CA LEU A 183 1.38 -4.14 -11.27
C LEU A 183 1.11 -3.28 -10.03
N MET A 184 2.04 -2.39 -9.68
CA MET A 184 1.89 -1.45 -8.57
C MET A 184 0.72 -0.50 -8.79
N THR A 185 0.55 0.02 -10.00
CA THR A 185 -0.61 0.85 -10.37
C THR A 185 -1.91 0.09 -10.11
N GLY A 186 -2.02 -1.14 -10.58
CA GLY A 186 -3.19 -1.99 -10.34
C GLY A 186 -3.45 -2.26 -8.86
N ALA A 187 -2.40 -2.54 -8.08
CA ALA A 187 -2.54 -2.76 -6.64
C ALA A 187 -3.11 -1.53 -5.91
N VAL A 188 -2.62 -0.33 -6.22
CA VAL A 188 -3.11 0.92 -5.61
C VAL A 188 -4.53 1.26 -6.10
N VAL A 189 -4.83 1.06 -7.39
CA VAL A 189 -6.17 1.23 -7.96
C VAL A 189 -7.18 0.27 -7.31
N GLY A 190 -6.85 -1.01 -7.20
CA GLY A 190 -7.71 -2.02 -6.55
C GLY A 190 -7.95 -1.69 -5.09
N SER A 191 -6.91 -1.27 -4.37
CA SER A 191 -7.02 -0.82 -2.98
C SER A 191 -7.91 0.42 -2.85
N LEU A 192 -7.78 1.40 -3.76
CA LEU A 192 -8.61 2.59 -3.79
C LEU A 192 -10.07 2.25 -4.09
N PHE A 193 -10.31 1.40 -5.09
CA PHE A 193 -11.65 0.95 -5.47
C PHE A 193 -12.36 0.27 -4.30
N LYS A 194 -11.68 -0.69 -3.65
CA LYS A 194 -12.19 -1.38 -2.46
C LYS A 194 -12.57 -0.39 -1.36
N LYS A 195 -11.73 0.62 -1.12
CA LYS A 195 -11.98 1.66 -0.12
C LYS A 195 -13.17 2.54 -0.48
N LEU A 196 -13.28 2.98 -1.74
CA LEU A 196 -14.41 3.80 -2.20
C LEU A 196 -15.73 3.03 -2.06
N TRP A 197 -15.73 1.76 -2.46
CA TRP A 197 -16.87 0.88 -2.31
C TRP A 197 -17.28 0.70 -0.84
N PHE A 198 -16.30 0.45 0.04
CA PHE A 198 -16.54 0.36 1.48
C PHE A 198 -17.17 1.64 2.04
N LEU A 199 -16.62 2.81 1.71
CA LEU A 199 -17.15 4.10 2.17
C LEU A 199 -18.57 4.36 1.64
N ALA A 200 -18.85 3.98 0.39
CA ALA A 200 -20.17 4.13 -0.20
C ALA A 200 -21.24 3.27 0.52
N VAL A 201 -20.90 2.02 0.84
CA VAL A 201 -21.82 1.11 1.56
C VAL A 201 -22.01 1.54 3.00
N VAL A 202 -20.94 1.93 3.70
CA VAL A 202 -21.06 2.41 5.10
C VAL A 202 -21.96 3.65 5.19
N ARG A 203 -21.84 4.58 4.23
CA ARG A 203 -22.71 5.75 4.15
C ARG A 203 -24.18 5.40 3.92
N ARG A 204 -24.46 4.31 3.21
CA ARG A 204 -25.82 3.93 2.81
C ARG A 204 -26.50 2.98 3.80
N PHE A 205 -25.75 2.06 4.39
CA PHE A 205 -26.29 0.94 5.16
C PHE A 205 -25.72 0.81 6.57
N GLY A 206 -24.80 1.71 6.98
CA GLY A 206 -24.08 1.59 8.24
C GLY A 206 -22.93 0.57 8.16
N VAL A 207 -22.30 0.28 9.31
CA VAL A 207 -21.19 -0.69 9.36
C VAL A 207 -21.78 -2.11 9.24
N PRO A 208 -21.47 -2.86 8.17
CA PRO A 208 -22.03 -4.19 8.00
C PRO A 208 -21.36 -5.19 8.94
N ASP A 209 -22.17 -6.00 9.62
CA ASP A 209 -21.71 -7.20 10.32
C ASP A 209 -21.27 -8.26 9.30
N SER A 210 -20.10 -8.84 9.50
CA SER A 210 -19.52 -9.75 8.51
C SER A 210 -18.80 -10.91 9.19
N SER A 211 -19.34 -12.13 9.01
CA SER A 211 -18.94 -13.36 9.70
C SER A 211 -18.29 -14.41 8.79
N SER A 212 -18.04 -14.14 7.50
CA SER A 212 -17.48 -15.16 6.58
C SER A 212 -15.96 -15.30 6.73
N ALA A 213 -15.53 -16.45 7.25
CA ALA A 213 -14.11 -16.80 7.40
C ALA A 213 -13.35 -16.86 6.05
N PHE A 214 -14.01 -17.36 4.99
CA PHE A 214 -13.39 -17.46 3.66
C PHE A 214 -12.97 -16.09 3.15
N TRP A 215 -13.91 -15.16 3.09
CA TRP A 215 -13.65 -13.84 2.55
C TRP A 215 -12.79 -12.99 3.48
N TRP A 216 -12.81 -13.24 4.79
CA TRP A 216 -11.84 -12.65 5.70
C TRP A 216 -10.41 -13.10 5.36
N SER A 217 -10.18 -14.40 5.12
CA SER A 217 -8.89 -14.89 4.65
C SER A 217 -8.51 -14.31 3.29
N PHE A 218 -9.40 -14.41 2.31
CA PHE A 218 -9.18 -14.00 0.93
C PHE A 218 -8.89 -12.49 0.80
N SER A 219 -9.74 -11.66 1.40
CA SER A 219 -9.80 -10.21 1.15
C SER A 219 -9.05 -9.37 2.19
N PHE A 220 -8.81 -9.89 3.40
CA PHE A 220 -8.13 -9.16 4.48
C PHE A 220 -6.70 -9.65 4.72
N TYR A 221 -6.50 -10.96 4.93
CA TYR A 221 -5.15 -11.49 5.16
C TYR A 221 -4.30 -11.54 3.90
N TRP A 222 -4.80 -12.24 2.87
CA TRP A 222 -4.05 -12.44 1.64
C TRP A 222 -4.23 -11.30 0.64
N ARG A 223 -5.30 -10.51 0.78
CA ARG A 223 -5.69 -9.43 -0.15
C ARG A 223 -5.71 -9.89 -1.61
N LEU A 224 -6.20 -11.11 -1.84
CA LEU A 224 -6.21 -11.74 -3.16
C LEU A 224 -7.04 -10.93 -4.16
N ASP A 225 -8.04 -10.21 -3.70
CA ASP A 225 -8.81 -9.27 -4.54
C ASP A 225 -7.93 -8.17 -5.14
N VAL A 226 -7.05 -7.56 -4.33
CA VAL A 226 -6.09 -6.54 -4.80
C VAL A 226 -5.03 -7.16 -5.69
N TRP A 227 -4.56 -8.37 -5.39
CA TRP A 227 -3.63 -9.11 -6.26
C TRP A 227 -4.23 -9.41 -7.63
N LEU A 228 -5.51 -9.79 -7.70
CA LEU A 228 -6.20 -10.01 -8.97
C LEU A 228 -6.24 -8.73 -9.82
N VAL A 229 -6.56 -7.59 -9.22
CA VAL A 229 -6.50 -6.29 -9.91
C VAL A 229 -5.07 -5.98 -10.36
N ALA A 230 -4.08 -6.16 -9.49
CA ALA A 230 -2.67 -5.90 -9.78
C ALA A 230 -2.15 -6.75 -10.95
N LEU A 231 -2.44 -8.06 -10.95
CA LEU A 231 -2.07 -8.97 -12.02
C LEU A 231 -2.85 -8.68 -13.32
N GLY A 232 -4.12 -8.29 -13.22
CA GLY A 232 -4.90 -7.85 -14.36
C GLY A 232 -4.27 -6.64 -15.06
N VAL A 233 -3.92 -5.61 -14.29
CA VAL A 233 -3.26 -4.40 -14.83
C VAL A 233 -1.84 -4.69 -15.31
N LEU A 234 -1.09 -5.60 -14.65
CA LEU A 234 0.20 -6.08 -15.17
C LEU A 234 0.05 -6.64 -16.59
N LEU A 235 -0.87 -7.59 -16.78
CA LEU A 235 -1.06 -8.24 -18.09
C LEU A 235 -1.53 -7.24 -19.15
N LEU A 236 -2.50 -6.37 -18.81
CA LEU A 236 -2.95 -5.32 -19.73
C LEU A 236 -1.84 -4.32 -20.05
N GLY A 237 -1.02 -3.96 -19.05
CA GLY A 237 0.10 -3.04 -19.20
C GLY A 237 1.23 -3.61 -20.05
N LEU A 238 1.39 -4.94 -20.07
CA LEU A 238 2.34 -5.65 -20.91
C LEU A 238 1.79 -6.00 -22.29
N ALA A 239 0.48 -5.94 -22.53
CA ALA A 239 -0.15 -6.34 -23.79
C ALA A 239 0.44 -5.70 -25.08
N PRO A 240 0.97 -4.47 -25.07
CA PRO A 240 1.66 -3.92 -26.24
C PRO A 240 2.89 -4.71 -26.68
N LEU A 241 3.57 -5.45 -25.78
CA LEU A 241 4.76 -6.25 -26.12
C LEU A 241 4.47 -7.41 -27.08
N PRO A 242 3.60 -8.38 -26.72
CA PRO A 242 3.30 -9.47 -27.63
C PRO A 242 2.62 -8.98 -28.92
N TRP A 243 1.92 -7.85 -28.88
CA TRP A 243 1.39 -7.20 -30.09
C TRP A 243 2.51 -6.75 -31.03
N GLN A 244 3.51 -6.04 -30.49
CA GLN A 244 4.68 -5.58 -31.25
C GLN A 244 5.51 -6.76 -31.80
N LEU A 245 5.57 -7.85 -31.05
CA LEU A 245 6.23 -9.10 -31.46
C LEU A 245 5.37 -9.95 -32.41
N THR A 246 4.23 -9.45 -32.88
CA THR A 246 3.28 -10.15 -33.78
C THR A 246 2.75 -11.48 -33.24
N SER A 247 2.83 -11.69 -31.92
CA SER A 247 2.35 -12.89 -31.24
C SER A 247 0.86 -12.77 -30.94
N ALA A 248 0.02 -13.29 -31.84
CA ALA A 248 -1.43 -13.30 -31.67
C ALA A 248 -1.86 -14.02 -30.38
N GLY A 249 -1.22 -15.16 -30.07
CA GLY A 249 -1.47 -15.93 -28.84
C GLY A 249 -1.07 -15.15 -27.59
N GLY A 250 0.13 -14.56 -27.55
CA GLY A 250 0.58 -13.75 -26.42
C GLY A 250 -0.30 -12.52 -26.19
N THR A 251 -0.76 -11.88 -27.26
CA THR A 251 -1.68 -10.74 -27.20
C THR A 251 -3.03 -11.15 -26.62
N ALA A 252 -3.61 -12.24 -27.12
CA ALA A 252 -4.90 -12.74 -26.62
C ALA A 252 -4.84 -13.11 -25.14
N VAL A 253 -3.76 -13.77 -24.70
CA VAL A 253 -3.55 -14.15 -23.29
C VAL A 253 -3.38 -12.92 -22.39
N THR A 254 -2.58 -11.95 -22.80
CA THR A 254 -2.34 -10.74 -21.98
C THR A 254 -3.57 -9.85 -21.92
N LEU A 255 -4.25 -9.57 -23.03
CA LEU A 255 -5.49 -8.79 -23.04
C LEU A 255 -6.65 -9.51 -22.38
N GLY A 256 -6.92 -10.75 -22.79
CA GLY A 256 -8.06 -11.52 -22.30
C GLY A 256 -7.88 -11.93 -20.82
N GLY A 257 -6.70 -12.47 -20.48
CA GLY A 257 -6.35 -12.81 -19.11
C GLY A 257 -6.29 -11.58 -18.21
N GLY A 258 -5.71 -10.48 -18.69
CA GLY A 258 -5.66 -9.22 -17.96
C GLY A 258 -7.05 -8.64 -17.67
N ALA A 259 -7.93 -8.60 -18.67
CA ALA A 259 -9.31 -8.14 -18.50
C ALA A 259 -10.12 -9.04 -17.56
N ALA A 260 -9.95 -10.36 -17.65
CA ALA A 260 -10.63 -11.32 -16.78
C ALA A 260 -10.19 -11.16 -15.32
N LEU A 261 -8.89 -11.09 -15.05
CA LEU A 261 -8.34 -10.91 -13.70
C LEU A 261 -8.72 -9.54 -13.12
N LEU A 262 -8.65 -8.47 -13.92
CA LEU A 262 -9.06 -7.14 -13.49
C LEU A 262 -10.53 -7.12 -13.09
N THR A 263 -11.40 -7.67 -13.93
CA THR A 263 -12.84 -7.71 -13.68
C THR A 263 -13.16 -8.54 -12.44
N LEU A 264 -12.59 -9.74 -12.32
CA LEU A 264 -12.77 -10.61 -11.16
C LEU A 264 -12.23 -9.95 -9.88
N GLY A 265 -11.08 -9.28 -9.97
CA GLY A 265 -10.48 -8.51 -8.87
C GLY A 265 -11.41 -7.38 -8.40
N LEU A 266 -11.93 -6.56 -9.33
CA LEU A 266 -12.86 -5.49 -8.98
C LEU A 266 -14.17 -6.03 -8.39
N LEU A 267 -14.72 -7.12 -8.95
CA LEU A 267 -15.90 -7.78 -8.39
C LEU A 267 -15.64 -8.32 -6.99
N THR A 268 -14.49 -8.96 -6.75
CA THR A 268 -14.15 -9.48 -5.42
C THR A 268 -13.79 -8.38 -4.43
N CYS A 269 -13.30 -7.21 -4.89
CA CYS A 269 -13.15 -6.02 -4.05
C CYS A 269 -14.50 -5.50 -3.53
N THR A 270 -15.62 -5.82 -4.21
CA THR A 270 -16.96 -5.49 -3.69
C THR A 270 -17.41 -6.42 -2.55
N GLN A 271 -16.76 -7.58 -2.39
CA GLN A 271 -17.09 -8.57 -1.37
C GLN A 271 -16.46 -8.17 -0.02
N PHE A 272 -17.32 -7.99 0.97
CA PHE A 272 -17.15 -7.06 2.09
C PHE A 272 -16.27 -7.53 3.25
N PHE A 273 -14.99 -7.14 3.30
CA PHE A 273 -14.19 -7.26 4.53
C PHE A 273 -13.30 -6.03 4.77
N ARG A 274 -13.71 -5.21 5.75
CA ARG A 274 -12.82 -4.42 6.62
C ARG A 274 -11.87 -3.38 5.98
N ALA A 275 -12.12 -2.88 4.77
CA ALA A 275 -11.24 -1.92 4.10
C ALA A 275 -11.16 -0.50 4.74
N GLY A 276 -11.89 -0.25 5.83
CA GLY A 276 -11.86 1.04 6.54
C GLY A 276 -11.97 0.98 8.08
N MET A 277 -11.87 -0.20 8.70
CA MET A 277 -11.58 -0.23 10.15
C MET A 277 -10.09 0.10 10.38
N PRO A 278 -9.68 0.58 11.57
CA PRO A 278 -8.29 0.89 11.86
C PRO A 278 -7.37 -0.25 11.43
N LEU A 279 -6.25 0.07 10.74
CA LEU A 279 -5.33 -0.89 10.11
C LEU A 279 -4.74 -1.92 11.10
N GLY A 280 -4.90 -1.67 12.40
CA GLY A 280 -4.66 -2.57 13.50
C GLY A 280 -5.10 -1.88 14.79
N VAL A 281 -5.44 -2.69 15.78
CA VAL A 281 -5.49 -2.28 17.19
C VAL A 281 -4.28 -2.99 17.81
N GLY A 282 -3.16 -2.28 17.91
CA GLY A 282 -2.00 -2.82 18.62
C GLY A 282 -2.24 -2.66 20.10
N VAL A 283 -2.58 -3.73 20.82
CA VAL A 283 -2.76 -3.71 22.27
C VAL A 283 -1.45 -4.13 22.94
N SER A 284 -0.80 -3.20 23.65
CA SER A 284 0.29 -3.57 24.55
C SER A 284 -0.16 -3.41 26.00
N VAL A 285 0.09 -4.43 26.82
CA VAL A 285 -0.19 -4.38 28.25
C VAL A 285 0.99 -3.69 28.91
N THR A 286 0.79 -2.50 29.46
CA THR A 286 1.77 -1.86 30.34
C THR A 286 1.86 -2.68 31.63
N GLY A 287 3.07 -2.93 32.14
CA GLY A 287 3.36 -3.82 33.27
C GLY A 287 2.68 -3.54 34.62
N GLY A 288 1.70 -2.63 34.67
CA GLY A 288 0.85 -2.36 35.84
C GLY A 288 -0.04 -3.53 36.27
N TYR A 289 -0.12 -4.62 35.50
CA TYR A 289 -0.78 -5.85 35.96
C TYR A 289 -0.14 -6.43 37.24
N ARG A 290 1.14 -6.15 37.52
CA ARG A 290 1.79 -6.60 38.78
C ARG A 290 1.35 -5.80 40.02
N SER A 291 0.92 -4.54 39.88
CA SER A 291 0.46 -3.72 41.02
C SER A 291 -1.01 -3.95 41.38
N LEU A 292 -1.79 -4.56 40.49
CA LEU A 292 -3.19 -4.95 40.75
C LEU A 292 -3.33 -6.38 41.29
N LEU A 293 -2.30 -7.22 41.11
CA LEU A 293 -2.25 -8.60 41.63
C LEU A 293 -1.47 -8.73 42.94
N THR A 294 -0.91 -7.65 43.46
CA THR A 294 -0.35 -7.64 44.81
C THR A 294 -1.48 -7.32 45.79
N PRO A 295 -1.99 -8.29 46.57
CA PRO A 295 -2.92 -7.96 47.63
C PRO A 295 -2.21 -6.98 48.56
N ARG A 296 -2.76 -5.79 48.74
CA ARG A 296 -2.40 -4.94 49.87
C ARG A 296 -2.65 -5.79 51.11
N ARG A 297 -1.58 -6.25 51.76
CA ARG A 297 -1.73 -6.91 53.05
C ARG A 297 -2.39 -5.89 54.00
N PRO A 298 -3.38 -6.33 54.80
CA PRO A 298 -4.04 -5.48 55.79
C PRO A 298 -3.03 -4.95 56.81
#